data_AF-A0A9E4VHJ1-F1
#
_entry.id   AF-A0A9E4VHJ1-F1
#
_cell.length_a   1.000
_cell.length_b   1.000
_cell.length_c   1.000
_cell.angle_alpha   90.00
_cell.angle_beta   90.00
_cell.angle_gamma   90.00
#
_symmetry.space_group_name_H-M   'P 1'
#
loop_
_entity.id
_entity.type
_entity.pdbx_description
1 polymer ?
#
loop_
_entity_poly.entity_id
_entity_poly.type
_entity_poly.pdbx_seq_one_letter_code
_entity_poly.pdbx_strand_id
1 'polypeptide(L)'
;MKYPWANTFLLLLLTVESLAGVLGLVSGSPDKAAFILIHRVAGWGILAVLSWKVVNVRRSLRLRRAGSTRVASLALLVVLVLTLTSGFVWSITGPYQV
;
A
#
# COMPACT_ATOMS: atom_id res chain seq x y z
N MET A 1 -15.23 1.17 13.17
CA MET A 1 -15.21 1.35 11.70
C MET A 1 -16.31 0.51 11.08
N LYS A 2 -17.10 1.07 10.15
CA LYS A 2 -18.22 0.35 9.50
C LYS A 2 -17.76 -0.87 8.67
N TYR A 3 -16.50 -0.89 8.23
CA TYR A 3 -15.92 -1.92 7.37
C TYR A 3 -14.52 -2.34 7.87
N PRO A 4 -14.43 -3.24 8.88
CA PRO A 4 -13.14 -3.68 9.41
C PRO A 4 -12.30 -4.45 8.39
N TRP A 5 -12.95 -5.18 7.48
CA TRP A 5 -12.29 -5.96 6.42
C TRP A 5 -11.41 -5.11 5.50
N ALA A 6 -11.71 -3.82 5.33
CA ALA A 6 -10.93 -2.93 4.48
C ALA A 6 -9.50 -2.70 5.03
N ASN A 7 -9.33 -2.75 6.36
CA ASN A 7 -8.00 -2.67 6.98
C ASN A 7 -7.21 -3.95 6.74
N THR A 8 -7.86 -5.11 6.92
CA THR A 8 -7.26 -6.42 6.66
C THR A 8 -6.86 -6.56 5.19
N PHE A 9 -7.71 -6.11 4.28
CA PHE A 9 -7.44 -6.14 2.85
C PHE A 9 -6.29 -5.20 2.46
N LEU A 10 -6.23 -3.99 3.04
CA LEU A 10 -5.08 -3.10 2.86
C LEU A 10 -3.79 -3.70 3.40
N LEU A 11 -3.83 -4.33 4.57
CA LEU A 11 -2.67 -4.98 5.15
C LEU A 11 -2.17 -6.10 4.22
N LEU A 12 -3.08 -6.94 3.72
CA LEU A 12 -2.75 -7.99 2.76
C LEU A 12 -2.11 -7.40 1.49
N LEU A 13 -2.70 -6.36 0.91
CA LEU A 13 -2.17 -5.70 -0.28
C LEU A 13 -0.78 -5.10 -0.01
N LEU A 14 -0.57 -4.45 1.14
CA LEU A 14 0.73 -3.90 1.53
C LEU A 14 1.78 -5.00 1.74
N THR A 15 1.40 -6.15 2.31
CA THR A 15 2.29 -7.30 2.46
C THR A 15 2.68 -7.87 1.10
N VAL A 16 1.70 -8.10 0.21
CA VAL A 16 1.96 -8.60 -1.15
C VAL A 16 2.84 -7.63 -1.94
N GLU A 17 2.53 -6.33 -1.87
CA GLU A 17 3.30 -5.27 -2.54
C GLU A 17 4.75 -5.24 -2.07
N SER A 18 4.95 -5.32 -0.75
CA SER A 18 6.29 -5.29 -0.14
C SER A 18 7.10 -6.54 -0.48
N LEU A 19 6.48 -7.72 -0.45
CA LEU A 19 7.13 -8.98 -0.83
C LEU A 19 7.45 -9.00 -2.32
N ALA A 20 6.51 -8.62 -3.19
CA ALA A 20 6.72 -8.56 -4.63
C ALA A 20 7.80 -7.54 -4.99
N GLY A 21 7.82 -6.39 -4.29
CA GLY A 21 8.88 -5.40 -4.40
C GLY A 21 10.24 -6.01 -4.05
N VAL A 22 10.43 -6.52 -2.82
CA VAL A 22 11.70 -7.11 -2.38
C VAL A 22 12.16 -8.26 -3.28
N LEU A 23 11.26 -9.16 -3.67
CA LEU A 23 11.59 -10.27 -4.56
C LEU A 23 11.97 -9.78 -5.96
N GLY A 24 11.29 -8.75 -6.48
CA GLY A 24 11.69 -8.07 -7.72
C GLY A 24 13.10 -7.48 -7.62
N LEU A 25 13.42 -6.84 -6.50
CA LEU A 25 14.72 -6.23 -6.24
C LEU A 25 15.87 -7.25 -6.15
N VAL A 26 15.67 -8.33 -5.39
CA VAL A 26 16.73 -9.33 -5.14
C VAL A 26 16.94 -10.25 -6.33
N SER A 27 15.88 -10.52 -7.11
CA SER A 27 15.97 -11.50 -8.19
C SER A 27 16.54 -10.96 -9.50
N GLY A 28 16.40 -9.66 -9.74
CA GLY A 28 17.19 -8.89 -10.71
C GLY A 28 17.27 -9.38 -12.16
N SER A 29 16.34 -10.25 -12.61
CA SER A 29 16.33 -10.78 -13.98
C SER A 29 15.08 -10.33 -14.76
N PRO A 30 15.22 -9.99 -16.06
CA PRO A 30 14.10 -9.62 -16.93
C PRO A 30 13.09 -10.75 -17.15
N ASP A 31 13.47 -12.00 -16.88
CA ASP A 31 12.59 -13.19 -17.01
C ASP A 31 11.51 -13.28 -15.92
N LYS A 32 11.54 -12.39 -14.92
CA LYS A 32 10.63 -12.42 -13.76
C LYS A 32 9.55 -11.34 -13.81
N ALA A 33 8.98 -11.13 -15.00
CA ALA A 33 7.85 -10.23 -15.25
C ALA A 33 6.68 -10.40 -14.26
N ALA A 34 6.49 -11.61 -13.71
CA ALA A 34 5.44 -11.90 -12.73
C ALA A 34 5.56 -11.07 -11.44
N PHE A 35 6.75 -10.90 -10.85
CA PHE A 35 6.89 -10.11 -9.61
C PHE A 35 6.62 -8.63 -9.85
N ILE A 36 7.09 -8.10 -10.98
CA ILE A 36 6.82 -6.71 -11.38
C ILE A 36 5.33 -6.51 -11.67
N LEU A 37 4.67 -7.47 -12.31
CA LEU A 37 3.24 -7.41 -12.60
C LEU A 37 2.40 -7.49 -11.32
N ILE A 38 2.74 -8.39 -10.39
CA ILE A 38 2.09 -8.51 -9.08
C ILE A 38 2.25 -7.20 -8.30
N HIS A 39 3.46 -6.62 -8.28
CA HIS A 39 3.73 -5.33 -7.64
C HIS A 39 2.90 -4.20 -8.28
N ARG A 40 2.82 -4.14 -9.62
CA ARG A 40 1.94 -3.15 -10.28
C ARG A 40 0.48 -3.31 -9.88
N VAL A 41 -0.06 -4.54 -9.88
CA VAL A 41 -1.47 -4.81 -9.56
C VAL A 41 -1.76 -4.50 -8.09
N ALA A 42 -0.89 -4.92 -7.18
CA ALA A 42 -1.05 -4.66 -5.74
C ALA A 42 -0.93 -3.15 -5.44
N GLY A 43 0.01 -2.43 -6.05
CA GLY A 43 0.10 -0.97 -5.99
C GLY A 43 -1.18 -0.25 -6.40
N TRP A 44 -1.79 -0.61 -7.54
CA TRP A 44 -3.09 -0.05 -7.96
C TRP A 44 -4.22 -0.39 -6.98
N GLY A 45 -4.22 -1.61 -6.44
CA GLY A 45 -5.16 -2.02 -5.40
C GLY A 45 -5.06 -1.15 -4.14
N ILE A 46 -3.84 -0.84 -3.69
CA ILE A 46 -3.58 0.05 -2.54
C ILE A 46 -4.18 1.43 -2.80
N LEU A 47 -3.89 2.04 -3.97
CA LEU A 47 -4.41 3.36 -4.34
C LEU A 47 -5.94 3.40 -4.38
N ALA A 48 -6.59 2.37 -4.92
CA ALA A 48 -8.05 2.27 -4.97
C ALA A 48 -8.67 2.22 -3.57
N VAL A 49 -8.14 1.37 -2.69
CA VAL A 49 -8.68 1.21 -1.33
C VAL A 49 -8.41 2.46 -0.48
N LEU A 50 -7.26 3.10 -0.63
CA LEU A 50 -6.95 4.37 0.06
C LEU A 50 -7.88 5.50 -0.39
N SER A 51 -8.08 5.67 -1.69
CA SER A 51 -9.03 6.64 -2.27
C SER A 51 -10.43 6.45 -1.68
N TRP A 52 -10.89 5.21 -1.63
CA TRP A 52 -12.19 4.89 -1.01
C TRP A 52 -12.22 5.16 0.49
N LYS A 53 -11.14 4.85 1.23
CA LYS A 53 -11.00 5.18 2.65
C LYS A 53 -11.05 6.67 2.92
N VAL A 54 -10.45 7.51 2.07
CA VAL A 54 -10.52 8.98 2.19
C VAL A 54 -11.98 9.45 2.12
N VAL A 55 -12.78 8.92 1.19
CA VAL A 55 -14.21 9.24 1.09
C VAL A 55 -14.96 8.83 2.37
N ASN A 56 -14.69 7.64 2.90
CA ASN A 56 -15.31 7.14 4.12
C ASN A 56 -14.90 7.95 5.37
N VAL A 57 -13.63 8.32 5.49
CA VAL A 57 -13.12 9.17 6.58
C VAL A 57 -13.70 10.57 6.49
N ARG A 58 -13.74 11.20 5.30
CA ARG A 58 -14.37 12.51 5.09
C ARG A 58 -15.86 12.51 5.46
N ARG A 59 -16.60 11.47 5.06
CA ARG A 59 -18.01 11.28 5.49
C ARG A 59 -18.13 11.08 7.00
N SER A 60 -17.23 10.33 7.61
CA SER A 60 -17.20 10.09 9.06
C SER A 60 -16.80 11.34 9.87
N LEU A 61 -15.95 12.21 9.35
CA LEU A 61 -15.56 13.45 10.03
C LEU A 61 -16.69 14.49 10.01
N ARG A 62 -17.53 14.48 8.97
CA ARG A 62 -18.78 15.27 8.93
C ARG A 62 -19.82 14.81 9.96
N LEU A 63 -19.77 13.55 10.38
CA LEU A 63 -20.71 12.97 11.34
C LEU A 63 -19.97 12.73 12.67
N ARG A 64 -20.03 13.69 13.62
CA ARG A 64 -19.33 13.72 14.94
C ARG A 64 -19.48 12.44 15.80
N ARG A 65 -18.93 11.30 15.40
CA ARG A 65 -18.80 10.08 16.21
C ARG A 65 -17.35 9.60 16.16
N ALA A 66 -16.55 10.13 17.07
CA ALA A 66 -15.20 9.69 17.32
C ALA A 66 -15.25 8.33 18.04
N GLY A 67 -14.79 7.27 17.37
CA GLY A 67 -14.71 5.93 17.92
C GLY A 67 -13.38 5.26 17.59
N SER A 68 -12.71 4.79 18.65
CA SER A 68 -11.40 4.13 18.75
C SER A 68 -10.98 3.22 17.59
N THR A 69 -10.48 3.80 16.50
CA THR A 69 -9.79 3.09 15.39
C THR A 69 -8.57 3.86 14.85
N ARG A 70 -8.02 4.76 15.69
CA ARG A 70 -6.88 5.62 15.33
C ARG A 70 -5.58 4.83 15.19
N VAL A 71 -5.29 3.90 16.10
CA VAL A 71 -4.01 3.17 16.12
C VAL A 71 -3.80 2.33 14.87
N ALA A 72 -4.79 1.51 14.48
CA ALA A 72 -4.71 0.72 13.24
C ALA A 72 -4.61 1.59 11.98
N SER A 73 -5.28 2.76 11.98
CA SER A 73 -5.20 3.70 10.86
C SER A 73 -3.83 4.39 10.78
N LEU A 74 -3.23 4.72 11.93
CA LEU A 74 -1.87 5.26 12.02
C LEU A 74 -0.83 4.22 11.61
N ALA A 75 -0.95 2.97 12.06
CA ALA A 75 -0.06 1.89 11.65
C ALA A 75 -0.12 1.68 10.12
N LEU A 76 -1.33 1.61 9.54
CA LEU A 76 -1.50 1.52 8.08
C LEU A 76 -0.93 2.74 7.34
N LEU A 77 -1.05 3.94 7.91
CA LEU A 77 -0.46 5.16 7.34
C LEU A 77 1.07 5.09 7.35
N VAL A 78 1.68 4.66 8.45
CA VAL A 78 3.14 4.49 8.56
C VAL A 78 3.61 3.46 7.53
N VAL A 79 2.98 2.29 7.47
CA VAL A 79 3.34 1.25 6.49
C VAL A 79 3.21 1.79 5.07
N LEU A 80 2.12 2.49 4.75
CA LEU A 80 1.94 3.12 3.44
C LEU A 80 3.06 4.12 3.11
N VAL A 81 3.40 5.02 4.03
CA VAL A 81 4.47 6.01 3.82
C VAL A 81 5.80 5.32 3.59
N LEU A 82 6.12 4.28 4.36
CA LEU A 82 7.34 3.49 4.19
C LEU A 82 7.37 2.77 2.84
N THR A 83 6.26 2.16 2.43
CA THR A 83 6.14 1.50 1.11
C THR A 83 6.33 2.49 -0.03
N LEU A 84 5.66 3.66 0.02
CA LEU A 84 5.78 4.70 -1.01
C LEU A 84 7.19 5.30 -1.06
N THR A 85 7.78 5.60 0.10
CA THR A 85 9.14 6.16 0.17
C THR A 85 10.16 5.17 -0.35
N SER A 86 10.02 3.88 0.01
CA SER A 86 10.89 2.83 -0.50
C SER A 86 10.80 2.70 -2.02
N GLY A 87 9.58 2.65 -2.58
CA GLY A 87 9.38 2.60 -4.03
C GLY A 87 9.91 3.85 -4.75
N PHE A 88 9.71 5.04 -4.18
CA PHE A 88 10.20 6.29 -4.73
C PHE A 88 11.73 6.35 -4.76
N VAL A 89 12.39 6.07 -3.63
CA VAL A 89 13.86 6.01 -3.54
C VAL A 89 14.41 5.05 -4.59
N TRP A 90 13.83 3.85 -4.71
CA TRP A 90 14.26 2.86 -5.69
C TRP A 90 14.08 3.28 -7.14
N SER A 91 13.03 4.04 -7.45
CA SER A 91 12.86 4.58 -8.81
C SER A 91 13.99 5.52 -9.23
N ILE A 92 14.72 6.11 -8.26
CA ILE A 92 15.78 7.10 -8.49
C ILE A 92 17.17 6.49 -8.28
N THR A 93 17.31 5.48 -7.43
CA THR A 93 18.62 4.90 -7.06
C THR A 93 18.80 3.45 -7.50
N GLY A 94 17.83 2.87 -8.19
CA GLY A 94 17.86 1.46 -8.54
C GLY A 94 18.90 1.09 -9.61
N PRO A 95 19.58 -0.07 -9.54
CA PRO A 95 20.45 -0.64 -10.59
C PRO A 95 19.88 -0.71 -12.01
N TYR A 96 18.58 -0.55 -12.19
CA TYR A 96 17.91 -0.55 -13.50
C TYR A 96 17.49 0.87 -13.86
N GLN A 97 18.46 1.77 -14.01
CA GLN A 97 18.22 3.06 -14.65
C GLN A 97 18.24 2.83 -16.16
N VAL A 98 17.18 3.28 -16.84
CA VAL A 98 17.16 3.41 -18.31
C VAL A 98 17.83 4.72 -18.67
#